data_AF-A0A946XIR7-F1
#
_entry.id   AF-A0A946XIR7-F1
#
_cell.length_a   1.000
_cell.length_b   1.000
_cell.length_c   1.000
_cell.angle_alpha   90.00
_cell.angle_beta   90.00
_cell.angle_gamma   90.00
#
_symmetry.space_group_name_H-M   'P 1'
#
loop_
_entity.id
_entity.type
_entity.pdbx_description
1 polymer ?
#
loop_
_entity_poly.entity_id
_entity_poly.type
_entity_poly.pdbx_seq_one_letter_code
_entity_poly.pdbx_strand_id
1 'polypeptide(L)'
;MNPSPFILIRGAGEMASAVAWRLHRANLHRICMLELANPLAVRRAVSFCTAFEDGSHSVEGVTARSARQTADIEAAWQDQNIAVVLTTDWQKIADFQPDVLIDATLAKRNLGTAIDQAALVIALGPGFEAGTDCHLVIETNRGHNLGRIIESG
;
A
#
# COMPACT_ATOMS: atom_id res chain seq x y z
N MET A 1 -15.08 -13.74 -15.54
CA MET A 1 -13.92 -12.85 -15.34
C MET A 1 -13.60 -12.89 -13.86
N ASN A 2 -12.39 -13.29 -13.47
CA ASN A 2 -12.02 -13.18 -12.07
C ASN A 2 -12.01 -11.69 -11.70
N PRO A 3 -12.59 -11.30 -10.55
CA PRO A 3 -12.49 -9.93 -10.08
C PRO A 3 -11.00 -9.55 -9.94
N SER A 4 -10.68 -8.28 -10.18
CA SER A 4 -9.33 -7.73 -9.90
C SER A 4 -8.94 -8.13 -8.47
N PRO A 5 -7.68 -8.55 -8.22
CA PRO A 5 -7.24 -8.85 -6.87
C PRO A 5 -7.38 -7.61 -5.98
N PHE A 6 -7.79 -7.81 -4.74
CA PHE A 6 -7.78 -6.78 -3.72
C PHE A 6 -6.35 -6.62 -3.18
N ILE A 7 -5.77 -5.46 -3.44
CA ILE A 7 -4.41 -5.10 -3.03
C ILE A 7 -4.50 -4.10 -1.87
N LEU A 8 -3.92 -4.47 -0.74
CA LEU A 8 -3.78 -3.59 0.42
C LEU A 8 -2.34 -3.12 0.54
N ILE A 9 -2.14 -1.82 0.72
CA ILE A 9 -0.82 -1.20 0.85
C ILE A 9 -0.71 -0.56 2.24
N ARG A 10 0.30 -0.95 3.04
CA ARG A 10 0.65 -0.21 4.25
C ARG A 10 1.48 1.02 3.89
N GLY A 11 0.99 2.18 4.32
CA GLY A 11 1.51 3.50 4.00
C GLY A 11 0.71 4.16 2.88
N ALA A 12 0.61 5.49 2.94
CA ALA A 12 0.09 6.35 1.87
C ALA A 12 0.99 7.57 1.59
N GLY A 13 2.23 7.54 2.09
CA GLY A 13 3.29 8.48 1.71
C GLY A 13 3.79 8.28 0.27
N GLU A 14 4.92 8.91 -0.07
CA GLU A 14 5.42 9.04 -1.43
C GLU A 14 5.68 7.69 -2.12
N MET A 15 6.36 6.77 -1.43
CA MET A 15 6.73 5.49 -2.02
C MET A 15 5.52 4.59 -2.22
N ALA A 16 4.67 4.47 -1.19
CA ALA A 16 3.42 3.73 -1.27
C ALA A 16 2.52 4.28 -2.39
N SER A 17 2.45 5.60 -2.52
CA SER A 17 1.64 6.26 -3.56
C SER A 17 2.16 5.97 -4.96
N ALA A 18 3.49 5.94 -5.16
CA ALA A 18 4.07 5.57 -6.44
C ALA A 18 3.75 4.11 -6.83
N VAL A 19 3.76 3.19 -5.85
CA VAL A 19 3.36 1.79 -6.05
C VAL A 19 1.88 1.70 -6.42
N ALA A 20 1.01 2.32 -5.62
CA ALA A 20 -0.43 2.34 -5.86
C ALA A 20 -0.76 2.93 -7.24
N TRP A 21 -0.11 4.04 -7.60
CA TRP A 21 -0.24 4.68 -8.91
C TRP A 21 0.16 3.73 -10.04
N ARG A 22 1.30 3.02 -9.90
CA ARG A 22 1.77 2.09 -10.93
C ARG A 22 0.84 0.91 -11.13
N LEU A 23 0.31 0.35 -10.03
CA LEU A 23 -0.66 -0.74 -10.07
C LEU A 23 -1.98 -0.29 -10.71
N HIS A 24 -2.47 0.89 -10.35
CA HIS A 24 -3.67 1.47 -10.94
C HIS A 24 -3.53 1.66 -12.45
N ARG A 25 -2.40 2.22 -12.89
CA ARG A 25 -2.06 2.38 -14.32
C ARG A 25 -1.88 1.05 -15.06
N ALA A 26 -1.68 -0.05 -14.34
CA ALA A 26 -1.67 -1.41 -14.87
C ALA A 26 -3.07 -2.08 -14.86
N ASN A 27 -4.15 -1.29 -14.66
CA ASN A 27 -5.55 -1.73 -14.58
C ASN A 27 -5.91 -2.60 -13.36
N LEU A 28 -5.13 -2.50 -12.28
CA LEU A 28 -5.48 -3.07 -10.98
C LEU A 28 -6.18 -1.99 -10.16
N HIS A 29 -7.50 -2.06 -10.05
CA HIS A 29 -8.29 -0.94 -9.50
C HIS A 29 -8.77 -1.15 -8.06
N ARG A 30 -8.78 -2.39 -7.57
CA ARG A 30 -9.15 -2.70 -6.17
C ARG A 30 -7.96 -2.50 -5.25
N ILE A 31 -7.52 -1.25 -5.11
CA ILE A 31 -6.39 -0.84 -4.26
C ILE A 31 -6.92 -0.08 -3.05
N CYS A 32 -6.53 -0.52 -1.86
CA CYS A 32 -6.71 0.23 -0.61
C CYS A 32 -5.35 0.52 0.01
N MET A 33 -5.14 1.76 0.45
CA MET A 33 -3.96 2.19 1.17
C MET A 33 -4.35 2.45 2.63
N LEU A 34 -3.49 2.07 3.55
CA LEU A 34 -3.64 2.33 4.98
C LEU A 34 -2.59 3.35 5.42
N GLU A 35 -2.95 4.30 6.27
CA GLU A 35 -2.00 5.30 6.77
C GLU A 35 -2.35 5.76 8.18
N LEU A 36 -1.34 6.10 8.98
CA LEU A 36 -1.52 6.59 10.34
C LEU A 36 -2.01 8.04 10.37
N ALA A 37 -2.57 8.44 11.51
CA ALA A 37 -2.83 9.84 11.80
C ALA A 37 -1.52 10.65 11.77
N ASN A 38 -1.53 11.75 11.02
CA ASN A 38 -0.37 12.63 10.77
C ASN A 38 0.73 11.96 9.92
N PRO A 39 0.46 11.71 8.62
CA PRO A 39 1.44 11.12 7.72
C PRO A 39 2.73 11.95 7.65
N LEU A 40 3.86 11.27 7.61
CA LEU A 40 5.20 11.88 7.55
C LEU A 40 5.62 12.28 6.13
N ALA A 41 4.72 12.20 5.15
CA ALA A 41 4.99 12.53 3.77
C ALA A 41 5.51 13.98 3.65
N VAL A 42 6.72 14.13 3.12
CA VAL A 42 7.36 15.42 2.88
C VAL A 42 6.78 16.04 1.60
N ARG A 43 6.56 15.22 0.57
CA ARG A 43 6.03 15.63 -0.73
C ARG A 43 4.55 15.27 -0.84
N ARG A 44 3.70 16.06 -0.19
CA ARG A 44 2.25 15.86 -0.16
C ARG A 44 1.59 15.89 -1.55
N ALA A 45 2.08 16.72 -2.46
CA ALA A 45 1.53 16.83 -3.82
C ALA A 45 1.55 15.49 -4.61
N VAL A 46 2.47 14.58 -4.27
CA VAL A 46 2.60 13.26 -4.91
C VAL A 46 2.22 12.10 -3.98
N SER A 47 1.63 12.40 -2.82
CA SER A 47 1.27 11.41 -1.80
C SER A 47 -0.25 11.35 -1.65
N PHE A 48 -0.82 10.15 -1.72
CA PHE A 48 -2.26 9.93 -1.59
C PHE A 48 -2.75 10.09 -0.15
N CYS A 49 -1.87 10.12 0.86
CA CYS A 49 -2.24 10.49 2.23
C CYS A 49 -2.89 11.89 2.32
N THR A 50 -2.63 12.77 1.36
CA THR A 50 -3.27 14.10 1.25
C THR A 50 -4.79 14.00 1.09
N ALA A 51 -5.31 12.87 0.62
CA ALA A 51 -6.76 12.64 0.52
C ALA A 51 -7.48 12.70 1.87
N PHE A 52 -6.77 12.59 3.01
CA PHE A 52 -7.38 12.78 4.33
C PHE A 52 -7.75 14.23 4.65
N GLU A 53 -7.06 15.20 4.04
CA GLU A 53 -7.30 16.63 4.30
C GLU A 53 -8.51 17.11 3.49
N ASP A 54 -8.52 16.79 2.19
CA ASP A 54 -9.52 17.32 1.23
C ASP A 54 -10.58 16.28 0.82
N GLY A 55 -10.56 15.09 1.42
CA GLY A 55 -11.43 13.97 1.08
C GLY A 55 -11.03 13.19 -0.18
N SER A 56 -10.27 13.82 -1.08
CA SER A 56 -9.69 13.20 -2.28
C SER A 56 -8.41 13.90 -2.71
N HIS A 57 -7.52 13.20 -3.42
CA HIS A 57 -6.31 13.78 -4.00
C HIS A 57 -5.96 13.11 -5.32
N SER A 58 -5.47 13.86 -6.30
CA SER A 58 -5.10 13.33 -7.62
C SER A 58 -3.63 13.52 -7.91
N VAL A 59 -2.99 12.47 -8.43
CA VAL A 59 -1.60 12.46 -8.87
C VAL A 59 -1.56 11.94 -10.30
N GLU A 60 -1.17 12.81 -11.24
CA GLU A 60 -1.03 12.47 -12.67
C GLU A 60 -2.22 11.69 -13.25
N GLY A 61 -3.45 12.15 -12.95
CA GLY A 61 -4.69 11.56 -13.46
C GLY A 61 -5.19 10.32 -12.72
N VAL A 62 -4.49 9.86 -11.68
CA VAL A 62 -4.98 8.83 -10.75
C VAL A 62 -5.50 9.52 -9.50
N THR A 63 -6.73 9.19 -9.10
CA THR A 63 -7.39 9.81 -7.96
C THR A 63 -7.50 8.81 -6.81
N ALA A 64 -7.21 9.29 -5.61
CA ALA A 64 -7.42 8.60 -4.35
C ALA A 64 -8.51 9.30 -3.53
N ARG A 65 -9.33 8.53 -2.82
CA ARG A 65 -10.42 9.04 -1.97
C ARG A 65 -10.27 8.49 -0.56
N SER A 66 -10.47 9.36 0.43
CA SER A 66 -10.53 8.92 1.82
C SER A 66 -11.74 8.02 2.05
N ALA A 67 -11.55 6.98 2.85
CA ALA A 67 -12.57 6.00 3.21
C ALA A 67 -12.54 5.74 4.72
N ARG A 68 -13.71 5.58 5.34
CA ARG A 68 -13.86 5.33 6.78
C ARG A 68 -14.46 3.96 7.10
N GLN A 69 -15.18 3.39 6.14
CA GLN A 69 -15.87 2.11 6.26
C GLN A 69 -15.75 1.33 4.94
N THR A 70 -16.02 0.03 4.98
CA THR A 70 -15.94 -0.86 3.81
C THR A 70 -16.78 -0.37 2.64
N ALA A 71 -17.95 0.22 2.88
CA ALA A 71 -18.79 0.78 1.82
C ALA A 71 -18.11 1.93 1.06
N ASP A 72 -17.31 2.75 1.73
CA ASP A 72 -16.58 3.86 1.10
C ASP A 72 -15.44 3.33 0.20
N ILE A 73 -14.80 2.24 0.63
CA ILE A 73 -13.75 1.55 -0.14
C ILE A 73 -14.34 1.00 -1.44
N GLU A 74 -15.46 0.28 -1.34
CA GLU A 74 -16.16 -0.28 -2.50
C GLU A 74 -16.64 0.83 -3.45
N ALA A 75 -17.17 1.93 -2.91
CA ALA A 75 -17.57 3.09 -3.72
C ALA A 75 -16.36 3.71 -4.46
N ALA A 76 -15.21 3.86 -3.78
CA ALA A 76 -14.00 4.34 -4.42
C ALA A 76 -13.57 3.42 -5.58
N TRP A 77 -13.61 2.10 -5.40
CA TRP A 77 -13.25 1.15 -6.46
C TRP A 77 -14.23 1.15 -7.64
N GLN A 78 -15.53 1.30 -7.39
CA GLN A 78 -16.54 1.44 -8.44
C GLN A 78 -16.29 2.67 -9.31
N ASP A 79 -15.83 3.77 -8.69
CA ASP A 79 -15.41 5.00 -9.38
C ASP A 79 -13.98 4.92 -9.97
N GLN A 80 -13.34 3.74 -9.96
CA GLN A 80 -11.95 3.53 -10.37
C GLN A 80 -10.94 4.40 -9.60
N ASN A 81 -11.23 4.74 -8.35
CA ASN A 81 -10.34 5.48 -7.46
C ASN A 81 -9.63 4.54 -6.47
N ILE A 82 -8.46 4.98 -5.99
CA ILE A 82 -7.75 4.31 -4.90
C ILE A 82 -8.44 4.68 -3.57
N ALA A 83 -8.72 3.71 -2.71
CA ALA A 83 -9.20 3.99 -1.36
C ALA A 83 -8.02 4.28 -0.42
N VAL A 84 -8.17 5.27 0.46
CA VAL A 84 -7.18 5.58 1.51
C VAL A 84 -7.88 5.60 2.85
N VAL A 85 -7.49 4.69 3.74
CA VAL A 85 -8.12 4.50 5.04
C VAL A 85 -7.16 4.92 6.14
N LEU A 86 -7.65 5.73 7.07
CA LEU A 86 -6.92 6.05 8.27
C LEU A 86 -6.93 4.84 9.19
N THR A 87 -5.75 4.35 9.57
CA THR A 87 -5.62 3.29 10.56
C THR A 87 -4.96 3.83 11.83
N THR A 88 -5.35 3.27 12.97
CA THR A 88 -4.67 3.45 14.26
C THR A 88 -3.91 2.21 14.68
N ASP A 89 -4.06 1.12 13.92
CA ASP A 89 -3.51 -0.18 14.26
C ASP A 89 -3.19 -0.97 12.99
N TRP A 90 -1.90 -1.15 12.75
CA TRP A 90 -1.42 -1.95 11.62
C TRP A 90 -1.82 -3.43 11.75
N GLN A 91 -2.11 -3.94 12.94
CA GLN A 91 -2.44 -5.35 13.15
C GLN A 91 -3.83 -5.74 12.62
N LYS A 92 -4.73 -4.76 12.42
CA LYS A 92 -6.08 -5.00 11.90
C LYS A 92 -6.17 -5.24 10.39
N ILE A 93 -5.06 -5.60 9.76
CA ILE A 93 -5.05 -5.96 8.34
C ILE A 93 -5.85 -7.22 8.05
N ALA A 94 -5.90 -8.17 8.98
CA ALA A 94 -6.66 -9.40 8.82
C ALA A 94 -8.16 -9.13 8.57
N ASP A 95 -8.70 -8.02 9.07
CA ASP A 95 -10.11 -7.63 8.87
C ASP A 95 -10.42 -7.30 7.40
N PHE A 96 -9.40 -6.92 6.62
CA PHE A 96 -9.54 -6.60 5.19
C PHE A 96 -9.49 -7.85 4.30
N GLN A 97 -8.78 -8.91 4.73
CA GLN A 97 -8.57 -10.13 3.93
C GLN A 97 -8.08 -9.85 2.49
N PRO A 98 -6.94 -9.16 2.30
CA PRO A 98 -6.45 -8.84 0.96
C PRO A 98 -5.90 -10.07 0.24
N ASP A 99 -6.00 -10.07 -1.08
CA ASP A 99 -5.32 -11.05 -1.94
C ASP A 99 -3.80 -10.79 -1.96
N VAL A 100 -3.43 -9.50 -1.92
CA VAL A 100 -2.04 -9.04 -1.90
C VAL A 100 -1.85 -7.97 -0.82
N LEU A 101 -0.84 -8.15 0.03
CA LEU A 101 -0.36 -7.14 0.97
C LEU A 101 0.98 -6.58 0.50
N ILE A 102 1.10 -5.26 0.44
CA ILE A 102 2.37 -4.57 0.18
C ILE A 102 2.72 -3.70 1.38
N ASP A 103 3.84 -3.96 2.07
CA ASP A 103 4.34 -3.08 3.11
C ASP A 103 5.32 -2.04 2.56
N ALA A 104 4.87 -0.79 2.51
CA ALA A 104 5.63 0.37 2.03
C ALA A 104 5.91 1.40 3.12
N THR A 105 5.84 1.01 4.40
CA THR A 105 6.01 1.90 5.57
C THR A 105 7.45 2.38 5.77
N LEU A 106 8.45 1.69 5.19
CA LEU A 106 9.89 2.02 5.24
C LEU A 106 10.45 2.25 6.66
N ALA A 107 9.95 1.49 7.64
CA ALA A 107 10.39 1.58 9.04
C ALA A 107 11.81 1.03 9.28
N LYS A 108 12.43 0.38 8.29
CA LYS A 108 13.72 -0.33 8.36
C LYS A 108 13.75 -1.47 9.40
N ARG A 109 12.59 -1.89 9.86
CA ARG A 109 12.33 -3.02 10.76
C ARG A 109 10.90 -3.49 10.52
N ASN A 110 10.66 -4.77 10.72
CA ASN A 110 9.30 -5.32 10.65
C ASN A 110 8.42 -4.76 11.80
N LEU A 111 7.27 -4.19 11.45
CA LEU A 111 6.28 -3.63 12.41
C LEU A 111 5.04 -4.52 12.58
N GLY A 112 5.11 -5.79 12.18
CA GLY A 112 3.99 -6.74 12.24
C GLY A 112 3.46 -7.12 10.85
N THR A 113 4.32 -7.09 9.84
CA THR A 113 4.11 -7.78 8.56
C THR A 113 4.42 -9.24 8.76
N ALA A 114 3.50 -10.10 8.32
CA ALA A 114 3.65 -11.55 8.41
C ALA A 114 3.22 -12.18 7.09
N ILE A 115 3.89 -13.27 6.73
CA ILE A 115 3.74 -13.93 5.43
C ILE A 115 2.32 -14.49 5.22
N ASP A 116 1.58 -14.74 6.29
CA ASP A 116 0.22 -15.29 6.30
C ASP A 116 -0.91 -14.25 6.21
N GLN A 117 -0.57 -12.96 6.12
CA GLN A 117 -1.56 -11.87 6.05
C GLN A 117 -2.26 -11.74 4.69
N ALA A 118 -1.74 -12.39 3.65
CA ALA A 118 -2.32 -12.43 2.31
C ALA A 118 -1.75 -13.61 1.51
N ALA A 119 -2.37 -13.96 0.38
CA ALA A 119 -1.82 -14.97 -0.53
C ALA A 119 -0.47 -14.55 -1.15
N LEU A 120 -0.23 -13.24 -1.24
CA LEU A 120 1.06 -12.66 -1.60
C LEU A 120 1.37 -11.47 -0.69
N VAL A 121 2.53 -11.49 -0.06
CA VAL A 121 3.01 -10.44 0.84
C VAL A 121 4.35 -9.94 0.33
N ILE A 122 4.41 -8.66 -0.05
CA ILE A 122 5.61 -8.00 -0.58
C ILE A 122 6.01 -6.90 0.40
N ALA A 123 7.25 -6.90 0.85
CA ALA A 123 7.78 -5.81 1.66
C ALA A 123 8.77 -4.95 0.87
N LEU A 124 8.79 -3.65 1.14
CA LEU A 124 9.70 -2.72 0.49
C LEU A 124 10.80 -2.29 1.47
N GLY A 125 12.05 -2.51 1.05
CA GLY A 125 13.24 -2.03 1.74
C GLY A 125 13.74 -2.94 2.85
N PRO A 126 14.75 -2.47 3.60
CA PRO A 126 15.42 -3.28 4.60
C PRO A 126 14.54 -3.53 5.84
N GLY A 127 14.92 -4.55 6.63
CA GLY A 127 14.27 -4.87 7.91
C GLY A 127 13.19 -5.94 7.82
N PHE A 128 13.10 -6.64 6.68
CA PHE A 128 12.27 -7.81 6.45
C PHE A 128 13.16 -8.96 5.94
N GLU A 129 12.77 -10.18 6.27
CA GLU A 129 13.36 -11.42 5.78
C GLU A 129 12.41 -12.11 4.79
N ALA A 130 12.86 -12.32 3.55
CA ALA A 130 12.07 -13.00 2.54
C ALA A 130 11.98 -14.51 2.83
N GLY A 131 10.78 -15.07 2.75
CA GLY A 131 10.46 -16.44 3.15
C GLY A 131 10.03 -16.59 4.61
N THR A 132 10.23 -15.57 5.44
CA THR A 132 9.85 -15.57 6.87
C THR A 132 8.80 -14.50 7.17
N ASP A 133 9.13 -13.23 6.94
CA ASP A 133 8.21 -12.10 7.21
C ASP A 133 7.22 -11.87 6.06
N CYS A 134 7.67 -12.18 4.84
CA CYS A 134 6.95 -11.91 3.61
C CYS A 134 7.42 -12.86 2.50
N HIS A 135 6.69 -12.91 1.40
CA HIS A 135 7.06 -13.76 0.27
C HIS A 135 8.22 -13.15 -0.53
N LEU A 136 8.23 -11.82 -0.68
CA LEU A 136 9.22 -11.10 -1.47
C LEU A 136 9.61 -9.80 -0.77
N VAL A 137 10.90 -9.45 -0.83
CA VAL A 137 11.40 -8.12 -0.46
C VAL A 137 11.88 -7.41 -1.72
N ILE A 138 11.52 -6.14 -1.88
CA ILE A 138 12.06 -5.28 -2.94
C ILE A 138 13.12 -4.36 -2.34
N GLU A 139 14.35 -4.43 -2.84
CA GLU A 139 15.43 -3.55 -2.39
C GLU A 139 15.12 -2.08 -2.74
N THR A 140 15.15 -1.20 -1.74
CA THR A 140 14.89 0.24 -1.88
C THR A 140 16.11 1.11 -1.62
N ASN A 141 17.21 0.55 -1.09
CA ASN A 141 18.46 1.26 -0.92
C ASN A 141 19.03 1.63 -2.29
N ARG A 142 19.47 2.88 -2.39
CA ARG A 142 20.12 3.38 -3.61
C ARG A 142 21.41 2.61 -3.83
N GLY A 143 21.61 2.14 -5.06
CA GLY A 143 22.81 1.40 -5.45
C GLY A 143 22.51 0.42 -6.56
N HIS A 144 23.47 -0.47 -6.83
CA HIS A 144 23.38 -1.45 -7.92
C HIS A 144 22.22 -2.44 -7.78
N ASN A 145 21.74 -2.64 -6.56
CA ASN A 145 20.66 -3.58 -6.26
C ASN A 145 19.28 -2.92 -6.18
N LEU A 146 19.15 -1.60 -6.39
CA LEU A 146 17.87 -0.91 -6.27
C LEU A 146 16.81 -1.56 -7.18
N GLY A 147 15.66 -1.92 -6.61
CA GLY A 147 14.55 -2.58 -7.29
C GLY A 147 14.71 -4.09 -7.46
N ARG A 148 15.80 -4.69 -6.96
CA ARG A 148 15.98 -6.14 -6.98
C ARG A 148 14.91 -6.83 -6.13
N ILE A 149 14.38 -7.93 -6.67
CA ILE A 149 13.49 -8.85 -5.95
C ILE A 149 14.37 -9.83 -5.16
N ILE A 150 14.12 -9.92 -3.86
CA ILE A 150 14.75 -10.84 -2.93
C ILE A 150 13.69 -11.86 -2.54
N GLU A 151 13.96 -13.14 -2.84
CA GLU A 151 13.02 -14.26 -2.61
C GLU A 151 13.38 -15.08 -1.36
N SER A 152 14.58 -14.88 -0.81
CA SER A 152 15.04 -15.58 0.39
C SER A 152 16.10 -14.77 1.15
N GLY A 153 16.00 -14.79 2.48
CA GLY A 153 16.99 -14.23 3.41
C GLY A 153 16.74 -12.79 3.82
#